data_AF-A0A1H7V787-F1
#
_entry.id   AF-A0A1H7V787-F1
#
_cell.length_a   1.000
_cell.length_b   1.000
_cell.length_c   1.000
_cell.angle_alpha   90.00
_cell.angle_beta   90.00
_cell.angle_gamma   90.00
#
_symmetry.space_group_name_H-M   'P 1'
#
loop_
_entity.id
_entity.type
_entity.pdbx_description
1 polymer ?
#
loop_
_entity_poly.entity_id
_entity_poly.type
_entity_poly.pdbx_seq_one_letter_code
_entity_poly.pdbx_strand_id
1 'polypeptide(L)'
;MYGKLRLLVVDLLRELLTESEPDRDKLKNILQEVCSLLLPPEEAPPTKETLPEHVDIVFICNYLGVHRATFYRRVHEKLIQPLFKIGRRSYYLLSDLINLKRPHQKGAHTYSKL
;
A
#
# COMPACT_ATOMS: atom_id res chain seq x y z
N MET A 1 28.41 18.82 8.74
CA MET A 1 29.40 17.78 8.37
C MET A 1 29.25 16.44 9.12
N TYR A 2 28.16 16.19 9.87
CA TYR A 2 28.00 14.95 10.65
C TYR A 2 27.14 13.86 9.98
N GLY A 3 26.39 14.18 8.91
CA GLY A 3 25.51 13.22 8.24
C GLY A 3 26.25 12.09 7.51
N LYS A 4 27.39 12.41 6.88
CA LYS A 4 28.15 11.43 6.10
C LYS A 4 28.85 10.38 6.97
N LEU A 5 29.34 10.77 8.16
CA LEU A 5 29.92 9.83 9.12
C LEU A 5 28.86 8.92 9.73
N ARG A 6 27.65 9.45 9.99
CA ARG A 6 26.53 8.68 10.56
C ARG A 6 25.98 7.64 9.58
N LEU A 7 25.83 8.00 8.31
CA LEU A 7 25.42 7.05 7.26
C LEU A 7 26.41 5.90 7.12
N LEU A 8 27.71 6.21 7.11
CA LEU A 8 28.75 5.19 7.07
C LEU A 8 28.71 4.25 8.28
N VAL A 9 28.40 4.75 9.48
CA VAL A 9 28.25 3.90 10.67
C VAL A 9 27.04 2.97 10.56
N VAL A 10 25.90 3.45 10.03
CA VAL A 10 24.70 2.62 9.83
C VAL A 10 24.95 1.54 8.77
N ASP A 11 25.66 1.88 7.69
CA ASP A 11 26.01 0.93 6.63
C ASP A 11 27.01 -0.12 7.13
N LEU A 12 28.03 0.27 7.90
CA LEU A 12 28.99 -0.65 8.52
C LEU A 12 28.31 -1.60 9.52
N LEU A 13 27.36 -1.10 10.31
CA LEU A 13 26.59 -1.94 11.23
C LEU A 13 25.73 -2.97 10.50
N ARG A 14 25.12 -2.59 9.36
CA ARG A 14 24.37 -3.52 8.51
C ARG A 14 25.26 -4.60 7.90
N GLU A 15 26.45 -4.22 7.45
CA GLU A 15 27.42 -5.14 6.85
C GLU A 15 27.95 -6.15 7.87
N LEU A 16 28.35 -5.69 9.07
CA LEU A 16 28.79 -6.56 10.18
C LEU A 16 27.69 -7.53 10.67
N LEU A 17 26.42 -7.15 10.54
CA LEU A 17 25.28 -8.00 10.92
C LEU A 17 24.89 -9.03 9.86
N THR A 18 25.40 -8.90 8.63
CA THR A 18 25.18 -9.89 7.56
C THR A 18 26.06 -11.14 7.76
N GLU A 19 27.18 -10.99 8.50
CA GLU A 19 28.14 -12.07 8.73
C GLU A 19 27.89 -12.88 10.02
N SER A 20 26.96 -12.46 10.90
CA SER A 20 26.72 -13.14 12.18
C SER A 20 25.32 -13.79 12.23
N GLU A 21 25.27 -15.07 12.63
CA GLU A 21 24.03 -15.85 12.83
C GLU A 21 23.36 -15.76 14.23
N PRO A 22 23.28 -14.64 14.99
CA PRO A 22 22.38 -14.61 16.14
C PRO A 22 20.95 -14.32 15.72
N ASP A 23 20.01 -15.14 16.22
CA ASP A 23 18.59 -14.86 16.50
C ASP A 23 18.03 -13.57 15.85
N ARG A 24 17.78 -13.68 14.53
CA ARG A 24 17.48 -12.60 13.58
C ARG A 24 16.42 -11.60 14.05
N ASP A 25 15.49 -12.05 14.88
CA ASP A 25 14.36 -11.23 15.33
C ASP A 25 14.72 -10.35 16.55
N LYS A 26 15.65 -10.79 17.41
CA LYS A 26 16.20 -9.93 18.47
C LYS A 26 17.08 -8.83 17.88
N LEU A 27 17.89 -9.16 16.87
CA LEU A 27 18.74 -8.18 16.20
C LEU A 27 17.94 -7.13 15.44
N LYS A 28 16.83 -7.51 14.78
CA LYS A 28 15.92 -6.53 14.15
C LYS A 28 15.34 -5.56 15.17
N ASN A 29 14.91 -6.04 16.33
CA ASN A 29 14.33 -5.18 17.37
C ASN A 29 15.38 -4.20 17.92
N ILE A 30 16.59 -4.68 18.20
CA ILE A 30 17.69 -3.83 18.66
C ILE A 30 18.08 -2.81 17.58
N LEU A 31 18.14 -3.22 16.31
CA LEU A 31 18.40 -2.31 15.18
C LEU A 31 17.31 -1.25 15.04
N GLN A 32 16.04 -1.61 15.19
CA GLN A 32 14.94 -0.68 15.12
C GLN A 32 15.03 0.36 16.25
N GLU A 33 15.36 -0.08 17.45
CA GLU A 33 15.54 0.78 18.63
C GLU A 33 16.74 1.71 18.45
N VAL A 34 17.90 1.20 18.02
CA VAL A 34 19.11 2.00 17.77
C VAL A 34 18.92 2.98 16.61
N CYS A 35 18.23 2.59 15.53
CA CYS A 35 17.88 3.50 14.44
C CYS A 35 16.97 4.62 14.94
N SER A 36 15.99 4.30 15.79
CA SER A 36 15.05 5.30 16.32
C SER A 36 15.70 6.32 17.26
N LEU A 37 16.78 5.95 17.96
CA LEU A 37 17.53 6.85 18.83
C LEU A 37 18.55 7.71 18.09
N LEU A 38 19.03 7.26 16.92
CA LEU A 38 20.06 7.95 16.13
C LEU A 38 19.48 8.87 15.05
N LEU A 39 18.21 8.71 14.67
CA LEU A 39 17.52 9.56 13.69
C LEU A 39 16.79 10.71 14.40
N PRO A 40 17.08 11.99 14.09
CA PRO A 40 16.22 13.08 14.52
C PRO A 40 14.79 12.89 13.93
N PRO A 41 13.73 13.34 14.62
CA PRO A 41 12.34 13.13 14.18
C PRO A 41 12.03 13.75 12.79
N GLU A 42 12.89 14.61 12.27
CA GLU A 42 12.83 15.17 10.91
C GLU A 42 13.23 14.20 9.79
N GLU A 43 13.93 13.09 10.11
CA GLU A 43 14.35 12.07 9.13
C GLU A 43 13.75 10.68 9.44
N ALA A 44 12.64 10.61 10.18
CA ALA A 44 11.77 9.45 10.03
C ALA A 44 11.37 9.42 8.53
N PRO A 45 11.62 8.33 7.77
CA PRO A 45 11.08 8.25 6.42
C PRO A 45 9.58 8.52 6.57
N PRO A 46 8.98 9.42 5.77
CA PRO A 46 7.57 9.73 5.92
C PRO A 46 6.87 8.38 5.93
N THR A 47 6.22 8.06 7.06
CA THR A 47 5.34 6.90 7.15
C THR A 47 4.43 7.11 5.98
N LYS A 48 4.61 6.36 4.88
CA LYS A 48 4.08 6.73 3.56
C LYS A 48 2.60 7.02 3.78
N GLU A 49 2.24 8.30 3.88
CA GLU A 49 0.89 8.75 3.69
C GLU A 49 0.69 8.41 2.23
N THR A 50 0.20 7.19 2.01
CA THR A 50 0.00 6.65 0.69
C THR A 50 -1.14 7.50 0.17
N LEU A 51 -0.77 8.60 -0.50
CA LEU A 51 -1.68 9.42 -1.28
C LEU A 51 -2.62 8.44 -1.98
N PRO A 52 -3.94 8.57 -1.79
CA PRO A 52 -4.87 7.61 -2.35
C PRO A 52 -4.61 7.50 -3.84
N GLU A 53 -4.23 6.31 -4.28
CA GLU A 53 -3.84 6.09 -5.66
C GLU A 53 -5.12 6.13 -6.51
N HIS A 54 -5.16 7.11 -7.42
CA HIS A 54 -6.29 7.29 -8.32
C HIS A 54 -5.98 6.64 -9.65
N VAL A 55 -6.97 5.93 -10.19
CA VAL A 55 -6.84 5.17 -11.43
C VAL A 55 -7.85 5.65 -12.47
N ASP A 56 -7.45 5.53 -13.72
CA ASP A 56 -8.28 5.86 -14.86
C ASP A 56 -9.07 4.62 -15.36
N ILE A 57 -9.99 4.86 -16.29
CA ILE A 57 -10.83 3.79 -16.84
C ILE A 57 -10.00 2.76 -17.63
N VAL A 58 -8.91 3.18 -18.28
CA VAL A 58 -8.04 2.26 -19.03
C VAL A 58 -7.39 1.27 -18.08
N PHE A 59 -6.82 1.76 -16.98
CA PHE A 59 -6.26 0.93 -15.94
C PHE A 59 -7.30 -0.05 -15.39
N ILE A 60 -8.51 0.42 -15.06
CA ILE A 60 -9.58 -0.44 -14.53
C ILE A 60 -9.96 -1.55 -15.51
N CYS A 61 -10.12 -1.21 -16.80
CA CYS A 61 -10.47 -2.20 -17.83
C CYS A 61 -9.38 -3.27 -17.96
N ASN A 62 -8.11 -2.87 -17.95
CA ASN A 62 -6.98 -3.80 -18.02
C ASN A 62 -6.89 -4.66 -16.74
N TYR A 63 -7.10 -4.07 -15.57
CA TYR A 63 -7.02 -4.75 -14.28
C TYR A 63 -8.12 -5.80 -14.08
N LEU A 64 -9.33 -5.50 -14.55
CA LEU A 64 -10.48 -6.41 -14.48
C LEU A 64 -10.57 -7.35 -15.70
N GLY A 65 -9.80 -7.11 -16.75
CA GLY A 65 -9.87 -7.88 -18.00
C GLY A 65 -11.19 -7.70 -18.75
N VAL A 66 -11.81 -6.52 -18.66
CA VAL A 66 -13.12 -6.22 -19.27
C VAL A 66 -13.01 -5.16 -20.35
N HIS A 67 -13.86 -5.27 -21.38
CA HIS A 67 -13.96 -4.24 -22.41
C HIS A 67 -14.62 -2.96 -21.87
N ARG A 68 -14.25 -1.78 -22.42
CA ARG A 68 -14.82 -0.48 -22.03
C ARG A 68 -16.35 -0.44 -22.04
N ALA A 69 -16.98 -1.07 -23.03
CA ALA A 69 -18.44 -1.15 -23.11
C ALA A 69 -19.04 -1.90 -21.91
N THR A 70 -18.40 -2.98 -21.48
CA THR A 70 -18.80 -3.75 -20.30
C THR A 70 -18.62 -2.92 -19.04
N PHE A 71 -17.52 -2.17 -18.94
CA PHE A 71 -17.27 -1.25 -17.83
C PHE A 71 -18.44 -0.26 -17.64
N TYR A 72 -18.81 0.49 -18.68
CA TYR A 72 -19.90 1.47 -18.55
C TYR A 72 -21.27 0.85 -18.29
N ARG A 73 -21.53 -0.37 -18.76
CA ARG A 73 -22.83 -1.04 -18.57
C ARG A 73 -22.98 -1.70 -17.20
N ARG A 74 -21.89 -2.26 -16.66
CA ARG A 74 -21.94 -3.17 -15.50
C ARG A 74 -21.20 -2.66 -14.28
N VAL A 75 -20.17 -1.82 -14.47
CA VAL A 75 -19.25 -1.42 -13.39
C VAL A 75 -19.46 0.03 -12.99
N HIS A 76 -19.47 0.94 -13.97
CA HIS A 76 -19.64 2.38 -13.76
C HIS A 76 -20.92 2.70 -12.97
N GLU A 77 -20.78 3.47 -11.89
CA GLU A 77 -21.86 3.92 -10.99
C GLU A 77 -22.64 2.79 -10.28
N LYS A 78 -22.35 1.52 -10.57
CA LYS A 78 -23.01 0.35 -9.98
C LYS A 78 -22.13 -0.37 -8.97
N LEU A 79 -20.89 -0.66 -9.36
CA LEU A 79 -19.93 -1.42 -8.56
C LEU A 79 -18.85 -0.53 -7.98
N ILE A 80 -18.50 0.55 -8.68
CA ILE A 80 -17.58 1.58 -8.21
C ILE A 80 -18.13 2.95 -8.60
N GLN A 81 -17.91 3.94 -7.73
CA GLN A 81 -18.32 5.32 -7.97
C GLN A 81 -17.13 6.17 -8.41
N PRO A 82 -17.33 7.09 -9.38
CA PRO A 82 -16.29 8.03 -9.76
C PRO A 82 -16.06 9.04 -8.63
N LEU A 83 -14.80 9.21 -8.20
CA LEU A 83 -14.46 10.12 -7.10
C LEU A 83 -14.43 11.58 -7.57
N PHE A 84 -13.74 11.84 -8.68
CA PHE A 84 -13.70 13.14 -9.32
C PHE A 84 -13.53 13.00 -10.84
N LYS A 85 -13.71 14.12 -11.54
CA LYS A 85 -13.54 14.21 -12.99
C LYS A 85 -12.52 15.27 -13.34
N ILE A 86 -11.62 14.95 -14.27
CA ILE A 86 -10.77 15.94 -14.95
C ILE A 86 -11.27 16.05 -16.39
N GLY A 87 -11.91 17.17 -16.69
CA GLY A 87 -12.68 17.34 -17.93
C GLY A 87 -13.79 16.29 -18.03
N ARG A 88 -13.76 15.47 -19.08
CA ARG A 88 -14.72 14.37 -19.29
C ARG A 88 -14.26 13.01 -18.74
N ARG A 89 -13.05 12.93 -18.16
CA ARG A 89 -12.47 11.67 -17.66
C ARG A 89 -12.76 11.52 -16.18
N SER A 90 -13.45 10.45 -15.82
CA SER A 90 -13.67 10.06 -14.42
C SER A 90 -12.47 9.28 -13.87
N TYR A 91 -12.11 9.57 -12.63
CA TYR A 91 -11.07 8.88 -11.86
C TYR A 91 -11.69 8.16 -10.67
N TYR A 92 -11.07 7.05 -10.27
CA TYR A 92 -11.57 6.14 -9.25
C TYR A 92 -10.47 5.80 -8.24
N LEU A 93 -10.86 5.37 -7.04
CA LEU A 93 -9.93 4.91 -6.02
C LEU A 93 -9.45 3.49 -6.30
N LEU A 94 -8.15 3.26 -6.17
CA LEU A 94 -7.56 1.92 -6.26
C LEU A 94 -8.12 0.97 -5.19
N SER A 95 -8.40 1.48 -3.98
CA SER A 95 -8.97 0.69 -2.88
C SER A 95 -10.29 0.02 -3.26
N ASP A 96 -11.17 0.74 -3.96
CA ASP A 96 -12.48 0.24 -4.37
C ASP A 96 -12.34 -0.86 -5.42
N LEU A 97 -11.36 -0.70 -6.32
CA LEU A 97 -11.05 -1.71 -7.33
C LEU A 97 -10.48 -2.99 -6.71
N ILE A 98 -9.63 -2.86 -5.69
CA ILE A 98 -9.10 -4.00 -4.93
C ILE A 98 -10.24 -4.72 -4.21
N ASN A 99 -11.13 -3.97 -3.55
CA ASN A 99 -12.29 -4.53 -2.86
C ASN A 99 -13.23 -5.24 -3.82
N LEU A 100 -13.40 -4.73 -5.04
CA LEU A 100 -14.22 -5.35 -6.07
C LEU A 100 -13.68 -6.70 -6.52
N LYS A 101 -12.35 -6.86 -6.59
CA LYS A 101 -11.70 -8.10 -7.04
C LYS A 101 -11.65 -9.17 -5.95
N ARG A 102 -11.78 -8.79 -4.68
CA ARG A 102 -11.80 -9.76 -3.58
C ARG A 102 -13.01 -10.68 -3.76
N PRO A 103 -12.80 -12.01 -3.74
CA PRO A 103 -13.92 -12.93 -3.78
C PRO A 103 -14.84 -12.63 -2.60
N HIS A 104 -16.12 -12.43 -2.87
CA HIS A 104 -17.11 -12.26 -1.82
C HIS A 104 -17.10 -13.53 -0.97
N GLN A 105 -16.60 -13.46 0.26
CA GLN A 105 -16.86 -14.53 1.22
C GLN A 105 -18.36 -14.49 1.44
N LYS A 106 -19.08 -15.51 0.94
CA LYS A 106 -20.49 -15.72 1.24
C LYS A 106 -20.58 -15.97 2.74
N GLY A 107 -20.69 -14.88 3.51
CA GLY A 107 -21.02 -14.91 4.92
C GLY A 107 -22.36 -15.63 5.07
N ALA A 108 -22.37 -16.64 5.93
CA ALA A 108 -23.46 -17.57 6.14
C ALA A 108 -24.83 -16.89 6.12
N HIS A 109 -25.74 -17.41 5.30
CA HIS A 109 -27.17 -17.19 5.47
C HIS A 109 -27.58 -17.78 6.81
N THR A 110 -27.45 -17.04 7.91
CA THR A 110 -28.15 -17.37 9.14
C THR A 110 -29.61 -17.01 8.93
N TYR A 111 -30.36 -17.98 8.40
CA TYR A 111 -31.81 -17.98 8.54
C TYR A 111 -32.12 -18.15 10.04
N SER A 112 -32.22 -17.04 10.78
CA SER A 112 -32.97 -17.06 12.02
C SER A 112 -34.45 -17.12 11.64
N LYS A 113 -35.00 -18.34 11.56
CA LYS A 113 -36.45 -18.53 11.53
C LYS A 113 -37.01 -18.01 12.85
N LEU A 114 -37.89 -17.02 12.75
CA LEU A 114 -38.87 -16.69 13.80
C LEU A 114 -39.98 -17.74 13.77
#